data_AF-A0A348Z181-F1
#
_entry.id   AF-A0A348Z181-F1
#
_cell.length_a   1.000
_cell.length_b   1.000
_cell.length_c   1.000
_cell.angle_alpha   90.00
_cell.angle_beta   90.00
_cell.angle_gamma   90.00
#
_symmetry.space_group_name_H-M   'P 1'
#
loop_
_entity.id
_entity.type
_entity.pdbx_description
1 polymer ?
#
loop_
_entity_poly.entity_id
_entity_poly.type
_entity_poly.pdbx_seq_one_letter_code
_entity_poly.pdbx_strand_id
1 'polypeptide(L)'
;MTNYTKDITKAFDEKLDETSIELRRKVQGFLYDNCESIFKRSTLPTPAENYNESDLTKLVDIVDKYSEIYKDSIGIINGTKVDLNQRECIACTRCTKYCPSGALKKINKELVLHEDKCLRCGNCIGNCSFLALSSAGTGLTIYINSTEVACPPHILPKFYGIEEIPKVMDKLLSFYNAHKIQGETFATTVYRIGFNNLLNYIED
;
A
#
# COMPACT_ATOMS: atom_id res chain seq x y z
N MET A 1 27.84 7.05 -14.98
CA MET A 1 26.40 6.72 -14.87
C MET A 1 26.27 5.49 -13.99
N THR A 2 26.19 5.68 -12.68
CA THR A 2 26.07 4.59 -11.72
C THR A 2 24.60 4.18 -11.66
N ASN A 3 24.30 2.98 -12.14
CA ASN A 3 22.98 2.35 -12.03
C ASN A 3 22.72 2.01 -10.55
N TYR A 4 22.13 2.94 -9.81
CA TYR A 4 21.64 2.75 -8.43
C TYR A 4 20.38 1.84 -8.35
N THR A 5 19.99 1.22 -9.47
CA THR A 5 18.77 0.41 -9.64
C THR A 5 18.99 -1.10 -9.54
N LYS A 6 20.21 -1.56 -9.22
CA LYS A 6 20.41 -2.96 -8.85
C LYS A 6 19.97 -3.17 -7.40
N ASP A 7 18.85 -3.86 -7.25
CA ASP A 7 18.72 -4.94 -6.26
C ASP A 7 18.61 -4.52 -4.77
N ILE A 8 17.73 -3.57 -4.43
CA ILE A 8 17.39 -3.30 -3.01
C ILE A 8 16.59 -4.46 -2.38
N THR A 9 15.81 -5.20 -3.17
CA THR A 9 15.17 -6.45 -2.73
C THR A 9 16.22 -7.50 -2.40
N LYS A 10 17.20 -7.70 -3.28
CA LYS A 10 18.34 -8.60 -3.03
C LYS A 10 19.09 -8.23 -1.77
N ALA A 11 19.37 -6.94 -1.49
CA ALA A 11 20.12 -6.55 -0.30
C ALA A 11 19.42 -6.86 1.05
N PHE A 12 18.09 -6.99 1.08
CA PHE A 12 17.31 -7.36 2.28
C PHE A 12 16.91 -8.85 2.30
N ASP A 13 16.58 -9.40 1.13
CA ASP A 13 16.23 -10.81 0.95
C ASP A 13 17.48 -11.72 1.04
N GLU A 14 18.69 -11.20 0.77
CA GLU A 14 19.97 -11.91 0.93
C GLU A 14 20.25 -12.34 2.38
N LYS A 15 19.53 -11.78 3.37
CA LYS A 15 19.64 -12.13 4.80
C LYS A 15 18.47 -12.92 5.36
N LEU A 16 17.42 -13.14 4.56
CA LEU A 16 16.22 -13.88 4.98
C LEU A 16 16.28 -15.29 4.41
N ASP A 17 15.82 -16.27 5.18
CA ASP A 17 15.67 -17.64 4.68
C ASP A 17 14.51 -17.72 3.68
N GLU A 18 14.49 -18.76 2.83
CA GLU A 18 13.47 -18.93 1.79
C GLU A 18 12.04 -18.96 2.36
N THR A 19 11.85 -19.44 3.59
CA THR A 19 10.55 -19.47 4.27
C THR A 19 10.06 -18.07 4.59
N SER A 20 10.92 -17.22 5.14
CA SER A 20 10.60 -15.83 5.50
C SER A 20 10.29 -14.97 4.27
N ILE A 21 10.95 -15.23 3.14
CA ILE A 21 10.64 -14.59 1.85
C ILE A 21 9.23 -14.98 1.40
N GLU A 22 8.86 -16.26 1.51
CA GLU A 22 7.53 -16.74 1.12
C GLU A 22 6.43 -16.19 2.03
N LEU A 23 6.65 -16.18 3.36
CA LEU A 23 5.72 -15.57 4.32
C LEU A 23 5.54 -14.07 4.05
N ARG A 24 6.64 -13.35 3.76
CA ARG A 24 6.59 -11.93 3.39
C ARG A 24 5.83 -11.71 2.09
N ARG A 25 6.02 -12.56 1.08
CA ARG A 25 5.25 -12.53 -0.17
C ARG A 25 3.78 -12.80 0.09
N LYS A 26 3.43 -13.69 1.01
CA LYS A 26 2.04 -13.95 1.40
C LYS A 26 1.40 -12.74 2.07
N VAL A 27 2.12 -12.03 2.94
CA VAL A 27 1.65 -10.80 3.59
C VAL A 27 1.53 -9.64 2.59
N GLN A 28 2.61 -9.36 1.86
CA GLN A 28 2.67 -8.25 0.89
C GLN A 28 1.84 -8.52 -0.38
N GLY A 29 1.65 -9.80 -0.70
CA GLY A 29 1.03 -10.31 -1.92
C GLY A 29 -0.29 -11.01 -1.70
N PHE A 30 -0.94 -10.80 -0.55
CA PHE A 30 -2.33 -11.16 -0.33
C PHE A 30 -3.33 -10.49 -1.29
N LEU A 31 -2.83 -9.75 -2.27
CA LEU A 31 -3.62 -8.99 -3.21
C LEU A 31 -3.96 -9.77 -4.45
N TYR A 32 -2.99 -10.41 -5.11
CA TYR A 32 -3.17 -11.08 -6.40
C TYR A 32 -1.93 -11.93 -6.69
N ASP A 33 -2.06 -12.93 -7.57
CA ASP A 33 -0.93 -13.68 -8.14
C ASP A 33 0.13 -12.78 -8.83
N ASN A 34 -0.15 -11.49 -9.04
CA ASN A 34 0.70 -10.57 -9.79
C ASN A 34 0.88 -9.17 -9.13
N CYS A 35 1.52 -9.12 -7.96
CA CYS A 35 1.97 -7.87 -7.32
C CYS A 35 2.81 -6.96 -8.23
N GLU A 36 3.45 -7.51 -9.27
CA GLU A 36 4.30 -6.78 -10.20
C GLU A 36 3.52 -5.76 -11.05
N SER A 37 2.22 -5.97 -11.19
CA SER A 37 1.31 -5.05 -11.88
C SER A 37 1.09 -3.74 -11.11
N ILE A 38 1.15 -3.79 -9.77
CA ILE A 38 0.94 -2.65 -8.87
C ILE A 38 2.28 -2.01 -8.50
N PHE A 39 3.28 -2.85 -8.19
CA PHE A 39 4.64 -2.44 -7.86
C PHE A 39 5.55 -2.87 -9.02
N LYS A 40 5.87 -1.95 -9.95
CA LYS A 40 6.98 -2.20 -10.90
C LYS A 40 8.20 -2.58 -10.06
N ARG A 41 8.78 -3.77 -10.31
CA ARG A 41 9.85 -4.48 -9.55
C ARG A 41 11.01 -3.61 -8.99
N SER A 42 11.18 -2.38 -9.43
CA SER A 42 12.24 -1.45 -9.04
C SER A 42 12.08 -0.77 -7.68
N THR A 43 10.89 -0.76 -7.08
CA THR A 43 10.64 -0.01 -5.84
C THR A 43 9.53 -0.65 -5.01
N LEU A 44 9.90 -1.64 -4.19
CA LEU A 44 9.08 -2.02 -3.04
C LEU A 44 9.37 -1.03 -1.90
N PRO A 45 8.35 -0.60 -1.13
CA PRO A 45 8.57 0.21 0.05
C PRO A 45 9.51 -0.53 0.99
N THR A 46 10.55 0.15 1.48
CA THR A 46 11.41 -0.34 2.56
C THR A 46 10.49 -0.83 3.68
N PRO A 47 10.64 -2.08 4.17
CA PRO A 47 9.82 -2.61 5.27
C PRO A 47 9.79 -1.57 6.39
N ALA A 48 8.64 -1.38 7.06
CA ALA A 48 8.62 -0.36 8.09
C ALA A 48 9.70 -0.70 9.08
N GLU A 49 10.27 0.34 9.63
CA GLU A 49 11.37 0.27 10.59
C GLU A 49 10.99 -0.52 11.87
N ASN A 50 9.79 -1.10 11.94
CA ASN A 50 9.07 -1.51 13.14
C ASN A 50 8.50 -2.94 13.14
N TYR A 51 8.81 -3.82 12.18
CA TYR A 51 8.37 -5.24 12.28
C TYR A 51 9.55 -6.19 12.27
N ASN A 52 9.56 -7.09 13.25
CA ASN A 52 10.56 -8.13 13.40
C ASN A 52 10.07 -9.43 12.75
N GLU A 53 10.94 -10.42 12.64
CA GLU A 53 10.60 -11.74 12.07
C GLU A 53 9.43 -12.42 12.81
N SER A 54 9.30 -12.20 14.12
CA SER A 54 8.16 -12.67 14.93
C SER A 54 6.81 -12.09 14.51
N ASP A 55 6.81 -10.91 13.90
CA ASP A 55 5.59 -10.23 13.47
C ASP A 55 5.08 -10.77 12.13
N LEU A 56 5.96 -11.37 11.32
CA LEU A 56 5.57 -12.03 10.08
C LEU A 56 4.61 -13.18 10.36
N THR A 57 4.89 -14.01 11.37
CA THR A 57 4.01 -15.11 11.75
C THR A 57 2.62 -14.62 12.13
N LYS A 58 2.54 -13.56 12.96
CA LYS A 58 1.24 -12.96 13.35
C LYS A 58 0.47 -12.43 12.14
N LEU A 59 1.17 -11.77 11.21
CA LEU A 59 0.54 -11.25 9.99
C LEU A 59 0.05 -12.37 9.08
N VAL A 60 0.78 -13.48 9.00
CA VAL A 60 0.37 -14.68 8.26
C VAL A 60 -0.87 -15.31 8.90
N ASP A 61 -0.93 -15.43 10.22
CA ASP A 61 -2.12 -15.94 10.93
C ASP A 61 -3.36 -15.06 10.66
N ILE A 62 -3.17 -13.73 10.65
CA ILE A 62 -4.23 -12.77 10.30
C ILE A 62 -4.67 -13.01 8.86
N VAL A 63 -3.73 -13.04 7.93
CA VAL A 63 -3.97 -13.30 6.50
C VAL A 63 -4.75 -14.60 6.32
N ASP A 64 -4.33 -15.70 6.95
CA ASP A 64 -4.99 -16.99 6.84
C ASP A 64 -6.41 -16.99 7.41
N LYS A 65 -6.67 -16.20 8.46
CA LYS A 65 -8.02 -16.03 9.01
C LYS A 65 -8.99 -15.37 8.03
N TYR A 66 -8.53 -14.44 7.20
CA TYR A 66 -9.40 -13.65 6.31
C TYR A 66 -9.25 -13.94 4.81
N SER A 67 -8.42 -14.93 4.43
CA SER A 67 -8.09 -15.29 3.04
C SER A 67 -9.29 -15.61 2.18
N GLU A 68 -10.17 -16.48 2.67
CA GLU A 68 -11.37 -16.88 1.93
C GLU A 68 -12.38 -15.74 1.80
N ILE A 69 -12.39 -14.79 2.74
CA ILE A 69 -13.37 -13.70 2.78
C ILE A 69 -12.96 -12.55 1.86
N TYR A 70 -11.68 -12.17 1.91
CA TYR A 70 -11.14 -11.01 1.20
C TYR A 70 -10.30 -11.37 -0.01
N LYS A 71 -10.43 -12.61 -0.49
CA LYS A 71 -9.79 -13.07 -1.70
C LYS A 71 -9.92 -12.03 -2.81
N ASP A 72 -8.80 -11.70 -3.43
CA ASP A 72 -8.71 -10.76 -4.56
C ASP A 72 -9.26 -9.35 -4.28
N SER A 73 -9.44 -8.99 -3.00
CA SER A 73 -10.11 -7.74 -2.58
C SER A 73 -9.29 -6.85 -1.65
N ILE A 74 -8.48 -7.43 -0.75
CA ILE A 74 -7.74 -6.70 0.29
C ILE A 74 -6.28 -7.14 0.35
N GLY A 75 -5.37 -6.23 0.69
CA GLY A 75 -3.99 -6.54 1.05
C GLY A 75 -3.48 -5.72 2.21
N ILE A 76 -2.60 -6.34 3.00
CA ILE A 76 -1.85 -5.66 4.05
C ILE A 76 -0.47 -5.35 3.47
N ILE A 77 -0.23 -4.07 3.21
CA ILE A 77 1.05 -3.63 2.66
C ILE A 77 1.77 -2.76 3.67
N ASN A 78 3.09 -2.75 3.54
CA ASN A 78 3.88 -1.75 4.22
C ASN A 78 3.89 -0.45 3.40
N GLY A 79 3.39 0.63 3.97
CA GLY A 79 3.33 1.93 3.33
C GLY A 79 4.36 2.91 3.86
N THR A 80 4.69 3.90 3.04
CA THR A 80 5.53 5.05 3.40
C THR A 80 4.70 6.33 3.33
N LYS A 81 4.76 7.14 4.39
CA LYS A 81 4.23 8.50 4.38
C LYS A 81 5.23 9.38 3.64
N VAL A 82 4.80 9.82 2.46
CA VAL A 82 5.58 10.73 1.62
C VAL A 82 5.38 12.15 2.12
N ASP A 83 6.47 12.88 2.33
CA ASP A 83 6.42 14.32 2.60
C ASP A 83 7.06 15.08 1.43
N LEU A 84 6.49 16.24 1.10
CA LEU A 84 6.92 17.08 -0.02
C LEU A 84 7.36 18.45 0.50
N ASN A 85 8.68 18.67 0.49
CA ASN A 85 9.27 19.95 0.81
C ASN A 85 9.20 20.90 -0.40
N GLN A 86 8.28 21.87 -0.36
CA GLN A 86 8.10 22.86 -1.42
C GLN A 86 9.30 23.78 -1.62
N ARG A 87 10.16 23.96 -0.62
CA ARG A 87 11.35 24.83 -0.74
C ARG A 87 12.43 24.21 -1.62
N GLU A 88 12.59 22.89 -1.52
CA GLU A 88 13.56 22.12 -2.32
C GLU A 88 12.97 21.71 -3.68
N CYS A 89 11.64 21.68 -3.80
CA CYS A 89 10.98 21.21 -5.02
C CYS A 89 11.00 22.26 -6.14
N ILE A 90 11.69 21.94 -7.23
CA ILE A 90 11.67 22.78 -8.44
C ILE A 90 10.54 22.41 -9.43
N ALA A 91 9.57 21.58 -9.01
CA ALA A 91 8.46 21.10 -9.85
C ALA A 91 8.89 20.56 -11.23
N CYS A 92 9.98 19.78 -11.28
CA CYS A 92 10.53 19.18 -12.52
C CYS A 92 9.67 18.06 -13.10
N THR A 93 8.65 17.59 -12.38
CA THR A 93 7.68 16.54 -12.77
C THR A 93 8.25 15.13 -12.94
N ARG A 94 9.53 14.88 -12.64
CA ARG A 94 10.11 13.53 -12.75
C ARG A 94 9.35 12.51 -11.90
N CYS A 95 9.04 12.85 -10.65
CA CYS A 95 8.31 11.99 -9.72
C CYS A 95 6.90 11.61 -10.19
N THR A 96 6.23 12.45 -11.00
CA THR A 96 4.86 12.16 -11.47
C THR A 96 4.85 10.96 -12.42
N LYS A 97 5.91 10.77 -13.22
CA LYS A 97 6.09 9.63 -14.12
C LYS A 97 6.26 8.28 -13.40
N TYR A 98 6.70 8.31 -12.15
CA TYR A 98 6.90 7.12 -11.31
C TYR A 98 5.75 6.88 -10.33
N CYS A 99 4.76 7.77 -10.29
CA CYS A 99 3.59 7.63 -9.44
C CYS A 99 2.51 6.81 -10.16
N PRO A 100 2.28 5.54 -9.78
CA PRO A 100 1.33 4.66 -10.48
C PRO A 100 -0.11 5.16 -10.40
N SER A 101 -0.48 5.82 -9.30
CA SER A 101 -1.82 6.37 -9.08
C SER A 101 -2.01 7.81 -9.57
N GLY A 102 -0.95 8.47 -10.04
CA GLY A 102 -1.01 9.88 -10.42
C GLY A 102 -1.32 10.84 -9.26
N ALA A 103 -0.96 10.47 -8.03
CA ALA A 103 -1.11 11.30 -6.84
C ALA A 103 -0.28 12.59 -6.87
N LEU A 104 0.85 12.58 -7.58
CA LEU A 104 1.69 13.77 -7.76
C LEU A 104 1.31 14.47 -9.06
N LYS A 105 0.92 15.74 -8.95
CA LYS A 105 0.56 16.58 -10.11
C LYS A 105 1.22 17.93 -10.01
N LYS A 106 1.64 18.48 -11.16
CA LYS A 106 2.06 19.87 -11.23
C LYS A 106 0.83 20.74 -11.43
N ILE A 107 0.60 21.67 -10.51
CA ILE A 107 -0.46 22.67 -10.59
C ILE A 107 0.24 24.02 -10.64
N ASN A 108 0.08 24.75 -11.76
CA ASN A 108 0.82 25.97 -12.04
C ASN A 108 2.35 25.75 -11.98
N LYS A 109 3.02 26.37 -11.01
CA LYS A 109 4.48 26.31 -10.81
C LYS A 109 4.88 25.35 -9.70
N GLU A 110 3.93 24.74 -9.00
CA GLU A 110 4.17 23.92 -7.82
C GLU A 110 3.81 22.46 -8.07
N LEU A 111 4.47 21.58 -7.33
CA LEU A 111 4.12 20.17 -7.29
C LEU A 111 3.15 19.96 -6.13
N VAL A 112 2.05 19.25 -6.36
CA VAL A 112 1.03 18.94 -5.36
C VAL A 112 0.96 17.43 -5.18
N LEU A 113 0.97 16.99 -3.92
CA LEU A 113 0.72 15.61 -3.52
C LEU A 113 -0.74 15.48 -3.08
N HIS A 114 -1.51 14.71 -3.83
CA HIS A 114 -2.88 14.32 -3.47
C HIS A 114 -2.84 13.08 -2.59
N GLU A 115 -2.89 13.28 -1.27
CA GLU A 115 -2.82 12.21 -0.26
C GLU A 115 -3.91 11.15 -0.45
N ASP A 116 -5.11 11.54 -0.87
CA ASP A 116 -6.25 10.67 -1.16
C ASP A 116 -5.98 9.67 -2.30
N LYS A 117 -5.00 9.97 -3.15
CA LYS A 117 -4.58 9.11 -4.28
C LYS A 117 -3.24 8.43 -4.02
N CYS A 118 -2.55 8.78 -2.96
CA CYS A 118 -1.19 8.30 -2.70
C CYS A 118 -1.24 6.84 -2.24
N LEU A 119 -0.73 5.91 -3.07
CA LEU A 119 -0.65 4.48 -2.70
C LEU A 119 0.48 4.17 -1.70
N ARG A 120 1.14 5.19 -1.15
CA ARG A 120 2.19 5.05 -0.13
C ARG A 120 3.35 4.11 -0.55
N CYS A 121 3.60 3.97 -1.86
CA CYS A 121 4.63 3.06 -2.40
C CYS A 121 6.07 3.58 -2.30
N GLY A 122 6.26 4.89 -2.07
CA GLY A 122 7.60 5.49 -1.95
C GLY A 122 8.38 5.68 -3.25
N ASN A 123 7.90 5.21 -4.40
CA ASN A 123 8.60 5.29 -5.71
C ASN A 123 9.10 6.71 -6.05
N CYS A 124 8.34 7.72 -5.65
CA CYS A 124 8.64 9.11 -5.94
C CYS A 124 9.86 9.65 -5.15
N ILE A 125 10.10 9.13 -3.94
CA ILE A 125 11.20 9.53 -3.05
C ILE A 125 12.54 9.18 -3.71
N GLY A 126 12.74 7.92 -4.09
CA GLY A 126 13.97 7.46 -4.72
C GLY A 126 14.25 8.07 -6.11
N ASN A 127 13.23 8.65 -6.75
CA ASN A 127 13.35 9.30 -8.05
C ASN A 127 13.46 10.83 -7.96
N CYS A 128 13.46 11.41 -6.76
CA CYS A 128 13.61 12.84 -6.56
C CYS A 128 15.09 13.23 -6.49
N SER A 129 15.66 13.69 -7.60
CA SER A 129 17.07 14.15 -7.65
C SER A 129 17.35 15.40 -6.80
N PHE A 130 16.30 16.11 -6.37
CA PHE A 130 16.39 17.30 -5.53
C PHE A 130 16.13 17.00 -4.05
N LEU A 131 15.89 15.73 -3.70
CA LEU A 131 15.58 15.30 -2.32
C LEU A 131 14.39 16.03 -1.67
N ALA A 132 13.54 16.66 -2.49
CA ALA A 132 12.33 17.36 -2.05
C ALA A 132 11.21 16.43 -1.60
N LEU A 133 11.35 15.11 -1.82
CA LEU A 133 10.41 14.10 -1.37
C LEU A 133 11.13 13.17 -0.40
N SER A 134 10.54 12.94 0.78
CA SER A 134 11.15 12.15 1.85
C SER A 134 10.15 11.19 2.49
N SER A 135 10.68 10.23 3.25
CA SER A 135 9.89 9.34 4.12
C SER A 135 9.72 10.02 5.47
N ALA A 136 8.50 10.42 5.81
CA ALA A 136 8.17 10.97 7.13
C ALA A 136 7.74 9.88 8.14
N GLY A 137 7.68 8.63 7.71
CA GLY A 137 7.29 7.49 8.53
C GLY A 137 6.84 6.30 7.70
N THR A 138 6.85 5.12 8.31
CA THR A 138 6.43 3.86 7.69
C THR A 138 5.47 3.12 8.60
N GLY A 139 4.60 2.28 8.03
CA GLY A 139 3.61 1.53 8.80
C GLY A 139 2.74 0.62 7.94
N LEU A 140 1.98 -0.28 8.58
CA LEU A 140 1.09 -1.18 7.85
C LEU A 140 -0.15 -0.42 7.44
N THR A 141 -0.61 -0.66 6.23
CA THR A 141 -1.84 -0.09 5.72
C THR A 141 -2.59 -1.13 4.92
N ILE A 142 -3.90 -0.94 4.84
CA ILE A 142 -4.78 -1.82 4.10
C ILE A 142 -5.03 -1.20 2.74
N TYR A 143 -4.85 -2.00 1.71
CA TYR A 143 -5.10 -1.67 0.32
C TYR A 143 -6.28 -2.48 -0.18
N ILE A 144 -7.17 -1.87 -0.94
CA ILE A 144 -8.41 -2.47 -1.44
C ILE A 144 -8.43 -2.31 -2.95
N ASN A 145 -8.60 -3.40 -3.67
CA ASN A 145 -8.68 -3.39 -5.14
C ASN A 145 -9.58 -4.51 -5.65
N SER A 146 -10.02 -4.41 -6.91
CA SER A 146 -10.73 -5.50 -7.59
C SER A 146 -10.00 -5.85 -8.89
N THR A 147 -9.83 -7.14 -9.17
CA THR A 147 -9.41 -7.64 -10.50
C THR A 147 -10.53 -7.68 -11.51
N GLU A 148 -11.78 -7.77 -11.06
CA GLU A 148 -12.95 -7.89 -11.92
C GLU A 148 -13.38 -6.55 -12.52
N VAL A 149 -13.15 -5.46 -11.77
CA VAL A 149 -13.54 -4.10 -12.17
C VAL A 149 -12.30 -3.23 -12.32
N ALA A 150 -12.13 -2.64 -13.50
CA ALA A 150 -11.07 -1.68 -13.78
C ALA A 150 -11.31 -0.34 -13.04
N CYS A 151 -11.05 -0.33 -11.74
CA CYS A 151 -11.15 0.83 -10.87
C CYS A 151 -9.78 1.18 -10.28
N PRO A 152 -9.53 2.46 -9.96
CA PRO A 152 -8.36 2.84 -9.19
C PRO A 152 -8.43 2.20 -7.80
N PRO A 153 -7.32 1.61 -7.31
CA PRO A 153 -7.31 1.01 -6.00
C PRO A 153 -7.45 2.04 -4.88
N HIS A 154 -7.99 1.60 -3.75
CA HIS A 154 -8.10 2.37 -2.53
C HIS A 154 -7.05 1.96 -1.51
N ILE A 155 -6.66 2.90 -0.65
CA ILE A 155 -5.72 2.65 0.44
C ILE A 155 -6.19 3.39 1.67
N LEU A 156 -6.17 2.73 2.83
CA LEU A 156 -6.55 3.39 4.07
C LEU A 156 -5.58 4.54 4.40
N PRO A 157 -6.10 5.67 4.89
CA PRO A 157 -5.27 6.85 5.13
C PRO A 157 -4.37 6.71 6.37
N LYS A 158 -4.73 5.84 7.32
CA LYS A 158 -3.98 5.62 8.58
C LYS A 158 -3.00 4.46 8.45
N PHE A 159 -1.92 4.56 9.21
CA PHE A 159 -1.06 3.42 9.48
C PHE A 159 -1.51 2.72 10.75
N TYR A 160 -1.31 1.40 10.77
CA TYR A 160 -1.71 0.53 11.86
C TYR A 160 -0.51 -0.27 12.36
N GLY A 161 -0.45 -0.48 13.67
CA GLY A 161 0.39 -1.52 14.26
C GLY A 161 -0.20 -2.91 14.02
N ILE A 162 0.63 -3.95 14.15
CA ILE A 162 0.22 -5.35 13.94
C ILE A 162 -0.96 -5.74 14.84
N GLU A 163 -0.96 -5.28 16.09
CA GLU A 163 -2.03 -5.54 17.08
C GLU A 163 -3.35 -4.81 16.75
N GLU A 164 -3.30 -3.80 15.88
CA GLU A 164 -4.48 -3.05 15.44
C GLU A 164 -5.09 -3.65 14.18
N ILE A 165 -4.29 -4.31 13.33
CA ILE A 165 -4.75 -4.91 12.07
C ILE A 165 -5.96 -5.84 12.28
N PRO A 166 -5.98 -6.79 13.23
CA PRO A 166 -7.16 -7.65 13.44
C PRO A 166 -8.44 -6.85 13.70
N LYS A 167 -8.34 -5.77 14.50
CA LYS A 167 -9.49 -4.92 14.85
C LYS A 167 -10.03 -4.22 13.61
N VAL A 168 -9.15 -3.72 12.75
CA VAL A 168 -9.56 -3.09 11.49
C VAL A 168 -10.19 -4.14 10.57
N MET A 169 -9.58 -5.32 10.44
CA MET A 169 -10.12 -6.40 9.60
C MET A 169 -11.52 -6.86 10.04
N ASP A 170 -11.79 -6.91 11.35
CA ASP A 170 -13.12 -7.21 11.90
C ASP A 170 -14.14 -6.08 11.62
N LYS A 171 -13.72 -4.80 11.67
CA LYS A 171 -14.57 -3.68 11.24
C LYS A 171 -14.89 -3.74 9.74
N LEU A 172 -13.90 -4.03 8.89
CA LEU A 172 -14.12 -4.25 7.46
C LEU A 172 -15.11 -5.39 7.21
N LEU A 173 -15.05 -6.44 8.02
CA LEU A 173 -15.94 -7.61 7.89
C LEU A 173 -17.36 -7.25 8.27
N SER A 174 -17.51 -6.45 9.32
CA SER A 174 -18.81 -5.94 9.77
C SER A 174 -19.44 -5.03 8.72
N PHE A 175 -18.65 -4.13 8.14
CA PHE A 175 -19.08 -3.28 7.02
C PHE A 175 -19.54 -4.13 5.82
N TYR A 176 -18.74 -5.13 5.46
CA TYR A 176 -19.03 -6.01 4.35
C TYR A 176 -20.33 -6.78 4.55
N ASN A 177 -20.51 -7.41 5.71
CA ASN A 177 -21.71 -8.18 6.03
C ASN A 177 -22.96 -7.32 6.08
N ALA A 178 -22.85 -6.03 6.46
CA ALA A 178 -23.98 -5.11 6.50
C ALA A 178 -24.43 -4.62 5.10
N HIS A 179 -23.53 -4.60 4.12
CA HIS A 179 -23.79 -3.96 2.81
C HIS A 179 -23.70 -4.88 1.60
N LYS A 180 -23.13 -6.08 1.74
CA LYS A 180 -22.94 -7.01 0.62
C LYS A 180 -24.26 -7.43 0.00
N ILE A 181 -24.28 -7.53 -1.32
CA ILE A 181 -25.32 -8.26 -2.05
C ILE A 181 -24.82 -9.65 -2.43
N GLN A 182 -25.73 -10.54 -2.80
CA GLN A 182 -25.38 -11.93 -3.14
C GLN A 182 -24.40 -11.97 -4.32
N GLY A 183 -23.24 -12.61 -4.12
CA GLY A 183 -22.21 -12.77 -5.15
C GLY A 183 -21.25 -11.60 -5.32
N GLU A 184 -21.40 -10.53 -4.54
CA GLU A 184 -20.48 -9.38 -4.56
C GLU A 184 -19.22 -9.68 -3.74
N THR A 185 -18.06 -9.16 -4.17
CA THR A 185 -16.79 -9.21 -3.43
C THR A 185 -16.67 -8.01 -2.49
N PHE A 186 -15.71 -8.04 -1.56
CA PHE A 186 -15.49 -6.89 -0.67
C PHE A 186 -15.16 -5.63 -1.47
N ALA A 187 -14.26 -5.72 -2.43
CA ALA A 187 -13.83 -4.55 -3.20
C ALA A 187 -14.97 -3.96 -4.04
N THR A 188 -15.79 -4.80 -4.70
CA THR A 188 -16.95 -4.34 -5.47
C THR A 188 -18.00 -3.67 -4.57
N THR A 189 -18.21 -4.21 -3.36
CA THR A 189 -19.05 -3.56 -2.33
C THR A 189 -18.55 -2.16 -1.99
N VAL A 190 -17.24 -2.00 -1.77
CA VAL A 190 -16.63 -0.70 -1.47
C VAL A 190 -16.75 0.27 -2.64
N TYR A 191 -16.56 -0.18 -3.88
CA TYR A 191 -16.74 0.68 -5.05
C TYR A 191 -18.19 1.14 -5.23
N ARG A 192 -19.16 0.29 -4.91
CA ARG A 192 -20.60 0.62 -5.00
C ARG A 192 -21.06 1.54 -3.89
N ILE A 193 -20.71 1.24 -2.64
CA ILE A 193 -21.11 2.04 -1.47
C ILE A 193 -20.29 3.34 -1.38
N GLY A 194 -19.05 3.32 -1.85
CA GLY A 194 -18.14 4.45 -1.85
C GLY A 194 -17.11 4.37 -0.72
N PHE A 195 -15.85 4.66 -1.06
CA PHE A 195 -14.73 4.57 -0.13
C PHE A 195 -14.84 5.49 1.09
N ASN A 196 -15.40 6.69 0.93
CA ASN A 196 -15.59 7.61 2.07
C ASN A 196 -16.58 7.05 3.11
N ASN A 197 -17.59 6.30 2.68
CA ASN A 197 -18.55 5.67 3.60
C ASN A 197 -17.88 4.54 4.39
N LEU A 198 -16.99 3.79 3.75
CA LEU A 198 -16.15 2.81 4.45
C LEU A 198 -15.26 3.49 5.49
N LEU A 199 -14.60 4.60 5.13
CA LEU A 199 -13.71 5.31 6.05
C LEU A 199 -14.46 5.79 7.30
N ASN A 200 -15.64 6.40 7.14
CA ASN A 200 -16.47 6.83 8.26
C ASN A 200 -16.85 5.65 9.16
N TYR A 201 -17.26 4.52 8.58
CA TYR A 201 -17.62 3.31 9.33
C TYR A 201 -16.46 2.72 10.15
N ILE A 202 -15.22 2.85 9.68
CA ILE A 202 -14.03 2.37 10.42
C ILE A 202 -13.68 3.32 11.58
N GLU A 203 -13.99 4.60 11.45
CA GLU A 203 -13.72 5.62 12.46
C GLU A 203 -14.76 5.67 13.58
N ASP A 204 -16.01 5.33 13.28
CA ASP A 204 -17.10 5.10 14.24
C ASP A 204 -16.85 3.86 15.13
#